data_AF-A0A537WBJ2-F1
#
_entry.id   AF-A0A537WBJ2-F1
#
_cell.length_a   1.000
_cell.length_b   1.000
_cell.length_c   1.000
_cell.angle_alpha   90.00
_cell.angle_beta   90.00
_cell.angle_gamma   90.00
#
_symmetry.space_group_name_H-M   'P 1'
#
loop_
_entity.id
_entity.type
_entity.pdbx_description
1 polymer ?
#
loop_
_entity_poly.entity_id
_entity_poly.type
_entity_poly.pdbx_seq_one_letter_code
_entity_poly.pdbx_strand_id
1 'polypeptide(L)'
;MGGRLRAAAAGATAATVWALEEPLDQRLLRCDYSDVAVLGKAVTRGPGWRGAGLAIHTLNGALFGLAFHDARRILMVDSRKLALGMALAEHACLFPLCYFVDRYHPSAR
;
A
#
# COMPACT_ATOMS: atom_id res chain seq x y z
N MET A 1 -1.31 -17.43 -17.37
CA MET A 1 -0.20 -16.62 -16.83
C MET A 1 -0.35 -15.12 -17.09
N GLY A 2 -0.60 -14.68 -18.34
CA GLY A 2 -0.57 -13.25 -18.71
C GLY A 2 -1.50 -12.30 -17.93
N GLY A 3 -2.71 -12.75 -17.53
CA GLY A 3 -3.64 -11.93 -16.76
C GLY A 3 -3.15 -11.56 -15.35
N ARG A 4 -2.53 -12.52 -14.65
CA ARG A 4 -1.96 -12.32 -13.30
C ARG A 4 -0.75 -11.39 -13.34
N LEU A 5 0.14 -11.58 -14.31
CA LEU A 5 1.30 -10.69 -14.51
C LEU A 5 0.87 -9.25 -14.75
N ARG A 6 -0.14 -9.02 -15.61
CA ARG A 6 -0.69 -7.68 -15.84
C ARG A 6 -1.32 -7.08 -14.59
N ALA A 7 -2.01 -7.88 -13.78
CA ALA A 7 -2.63 -7.41 -12.54
C ALA A 7 -1.58 -7.04 -11.48
N ALA A 8 -0.56 -7.88 -11.30
CA ALA A 8 0.57 -7.58 -10.42
C ALA A 8 1.31 -6.31 -10.87
N ALA A 9 1.58 -6.18 -12.17
CA ALA A 9 2.24 -4.99 -12.72
C ALA A 9 1.38 -3.73 -12.54
N ALA A 10 0.06 -3.81 -12.73
CA ALA A 10 -0.84 -2.69 -12.52
C ALA A 10 -0.86 -2.24 -11.05
N GLY A 11 -0.96 -3.18 -10.12
CA GLY A 11 -0.92 -2.88 -8.68
C GLY A 11 0.43 -2.31 -8.23
N ALA A 12 1.54 -2.90 -8.70
CA ALA A 12 2.88 -2.38 -8.46
C ALA A 12 3.07 -0.95 -8.98
N THR A 13 2.56 -0.67 -10.18
CA THR A 13 2.62 0.66 -10.79
C THR A 13 1.81 1.66 -9.98
N ALA A 14 0.58 1.32 -9.61
CA ALA A 14 -0.29 2.18 -8.81
C ALA A 14 0.35 2.54 -7.47
N ALA A 15 0.87 1.55 -6.73
CA ALA A 15 1.57 1.78 -5.46
C ALA A 15 2.85 2.61 -5.65
N THR A 16 3.58 2.40 -6.74
CA THR A 16 4.77 3.22 -7.02
C THR A 16 4.40 4.67 -7.31
N VAL A 17 3.33 4.91 -8.08
CA VAL A 17 2.83 6.27 -8.34
C VAL A 17 2.40 6.94 -7.04
N TRP A 18 1.64 6.24 -6.18
CA TRP A 18 1.27 6.72 -4.85
C TRP A 18 2.49 7.11 -4.02
N ALA A 19 3.50 6.24 -3.92
CA ALA A 19 4.71 6.51 -3.15
C ALA A 19 5.53 7.72 -3.69
N LEU A 20 5.45 8.00 -4.99
CA LEU A 20 6.09 9.17 -5.61
C LEU A 20 5.27 10.45 -5.44
N GLU A 21 3.94 10.33 -5.37
CA GLU A 21 3.00 11.41 -5.10
C GLU A 21 3.03 11.82 -3.61
N GLU A 22 3.20 10.87 -2.70
CA GLU A 22 3.13 11.07 -1.24
C GLU A 22 3.87 12.33 -0.73
N PRO A 23 5.11 12.67 -1.15
CA PRO A 23 5.78 13.88 -0.67
C PRO A 23 5.07 15.19 -1.07
N LEU A 24 4.30 15.19 -2.15
CA LEU A 24 3.46 16.32 -2.55
C LEU A 24 2.27 16.44 -1.60
N ASP A 25 1.59 15.33 -1.33
CA ASP A 25 0.44 15.28 -0.42
C ASP A 25 0.82 15.70 1.00
N GLN A 26 1.97 15.23 1.50
CA GLN A 26 2.51 15.66 2.79
C GLN A 26 2.64 17.18 2.89
N ARG A 27 3.12 17.83 1.82
CA ARG A 27 3.30 19.29 1.77
C ARG A 27 1.97 20.03 1.67
N LEU A 28 1.04 19.53 0.86
CA LEU A 28 -0.27 20.14 0.66
C LEU A 28 -1.14 20.01 1.91
N LEU A 29 -1.12 18.84 2.55
CA LEU A 29 -1.96 18.50 3.70
C LEU A 29 -1.29 18.78 5.04
N ARG A 30 0.01 19.14 5.05
CA ARG A 30 0.83 19.34 6.26
C ARG A 30 0.79 18.13 7.18
N CYS A 31 0.89 16.95 6.59
CA CYS A 31 0.86 15.66 7.28
C CYS A 31 2.23 14.99 7.14
N ASP A 32 2.83 14.57 8.25
CA ASP A 32 4.16 13.94 8.25
C ASP A 32 4.08 12.40 8.04
N TYR A 33 2.87 11.87 7.84
CA TYR A 33 2.65 10.45 7.60
C TYR A 33 3.27 10.00 6.28
N SER A 34 3.99 8.88 6.29
CA SER A 34 4.55 8.26 5.09
C SER A 34 4.48 6.75 5.19
N ASP A 35 3.78 6.11 4.26
CA ASP A 35 3.73 4.66 4.09
C ASP A 35 5.14 4.10 3.87
N VAL A 36 5.93 4.77 3.02
CA VAL A 36 7.31 4.39 2.72
C VAL A 36 8.18 4.43 3.99
N ALA A 37 7.99 5.44 4.84
CA ALA A 37 8.72 5.53 6.10
C ALA A 37 8.29 4.49 7.12
N VAL A 38 6.98 4.23 7.24
CA VAL A 38 6.45 3.18 8.11
C VAL A 38 7.03 1.82 7.69
N LEU A 39 6.90 1.44 6.43
CA LEU A 39 7.37 0.15 5.93
C LEU A 39 8.90 0.02 5.97
N GLY A 40 9.61 1.07 5.55
CA GLY A 40 11.07 1.06 5.48
C GLY A 40 11.74 1.00 6.85
N LYS A 41 11.28 1.84 7.78
CA LYS A 41 11.87 1.92 9.14
C LYS A 41 11.48 0.75 10.03
N ALA A 42 10.41 0.02 9.70
CA ALA A 42 10.09 -1.25 10.35
C ALA A 42 11.18 -2.31 10.11
N VAL A 43 11.83 -2.28 8.94
CA VAL A 43 12.75 -3.34 8.50
C VAL A 43 14.22 -2.94 8.67
N THR A 44 14.56 -1.65 8.50
CA THR A 44 15.94 -1.19 8.65
C THR A 44 16.03 0.19 9.28
N ARG A 45 17.06 0.38 10.12
CA ARG A 45 17.40 1.67 10.76
C ARG A 45 18.46 2.46 9.99
N GLY A 46 19.03 1.87 8.93
CA GLY A 46 20.11 2.48 8.15
C GLY A 46 19.61 3.42 7.04
N PRO A 47 20.53 4.05 6.28
CA PRO A 47 20.19 4.98 5.20
C PRO A 47 19.35 4.35 4.07
N GLY A 48 19.32 3.02 3.99
CA GLY A 48 18.54 2.26 3.01
C GLY A 48 17.03 2.16 3.28
N TRP A 49 16.50 2.73 4.38
CA TRP A 49 15.08 2.60 4.73
C TRP A 49 14.14 3.08 3.63
N ARG A 50 14.50 4.13 2.88
CA ARG A 50 13.67 4.64 1.77
C ARG A 50 13.52 3.60 0.66
N GLY A 51 14.63 2.98 0.25
CA GLY A 51 14.63 1.95 -0.77
C GLY A 51 13.88 0.70 -0.33
N ALA A 52 14.08 0.28 0.92
CA ALA A 52 13.35 -0.85 1.51
C ALA A 52 11.84 -0.58 1.58
N GLY A 53 11.44 0.60 2.06
CA GLY A 53 10.04 1.01 2.16
C GLY A 53 9.35 1.07 0.80
N LEU A 54 10.00 1.66 -0.21
CA LEU A 54 9.47 1.71 -1.57
C LEU A 54 9.31 0.30 -2.14
N ALA A 55 10.33 -0.56 -2.00
CA ALA A 55 10.27 -1.93 -2.49
C ALA A 55 9.11 -2.72 -1.86
N ILE A 56 8.93 -2.61 -0.54
CA ILE A 56 7.83 -3.25 0.18
C ILE A 56 6.48 -2.69 -0.26
N HIS A 57 6.36 -1.36 -0.40
CA HIS A 57 5.12 -0.72 -0.83
C HIS A 57 4.72 -1.13 -2.26
N THR A 58 5.67 -1.16 -3.19
CA THR A 58 5.47 -1.66 -4.56
C THR A 58 5.08 -3.14 -4.55
N LEU A 59 5.71 -3.97 -3.72
CA LEU A 59 5.36 -5.39 -3.58
C LEU A 59 3.93 -5.56 -3.03
N ASN A 60 3.53 -4.77 -2.03
CA ASN A 60 2.17 -4.77 -1.49
C ASN A 60 1.16 -4.44 -2.58
N GLY A 61 1.41 -3.41 -3.40
CA GLY A 61 0.59 -3.08 -4.56
C GLY A 61 0.46 -4.24 -5.53
N ALA A 62 1.56 -4.95 -5.84
CA ALA A 62 1.53 -6.12 -6.71
C ALA A 62 0.65 -7.26 -6.15
N LEU A 63 0.80 -7.55 -4.85
CA LEU A 63 0.01 -8.55 -4.15
C LEU A 63 -1.48 -8.17 -4.11
N PHE A 64 -1.79 -6.90 -3.88
CA PHE A 64 -3.17 -6.40 -3.92
C PHE A 64 -3.78 -6.53 -5.32
N GLY A 65 -3.03 -6.18 -6.37
CA GLY A 65 -3.47 -6.37 -7.76
C GLY A 65 -3.76 -7.84 -8.10
N LEU A 66 -2.95 -8.77 -7.61
CA LEU A 66 -3.20 -10.20 -7.73
C LEU A 66 -4.44 -10.63 -6.94
N ALA A 67 -4.59 -10.18 -5.69
CA ALA A 67 -5.75 -10.48 -4.87
C ALA A 67 -7.05 -9.99 -5.54
N PHE A 68 -7.04 -8.78 -6.10
CA PHE A 68 -8.16 -8.25 -6.88
C PHE A 68 -8.46 -9.10 -8.12
N HIS A 69 -7.41 -9.53 -8.85
CA HIS A 69 -7.56 -10.40 -10.01
C HIS A 69 -8.14 -11.78 -9.68
N ASP A 70 -7.77 -12.35 -8.55
CA ASP A 70 -8.29 -13.65 -8.12
C ASP A 70 -9.72 -13.47 -7.55
N ALA A 71 -9.98 -12.41 -6.79
CA ALA A 71 -11.31 -12.08 -6.25
C ALA A 71 -12.36 -11.87 -7.35
N ARG A 72 -12.04 -11.12 -8.42
CA ARG A 72 -12.96 -10.89 -9.55
C ARG A 72 -13.34 -12.15 -10.33
N ARG A 73 -12.60 -13.26 -10.15
CA ARG A 73 -12.88 -14.54 -10.80
C ARG A 73 -13.80 -15.42 -9.96
N ILE A 74 -13.81 -15.20 -8.65
CA ILE A 74 -14.59 -15.98 -7.68
C ILE A 74 -15.91 -15.26 -7.39
N LEU A 75 -15.87 -13.93 -7.28
CA LEU A 75 -17.00 -13.10 -6.92
C LEU A 75 -17.72 -12.61 -8.19
N MET A 76 -19.02 -12.88 -8.28
CA MET A 76 -19.90 -12.37 -9.35
C MET A 76 -20.38 -10.95 -9.04
N VAL A 77 -19.42 -10.06 -8.79
CA VAL A 77 -19.68 -8.65 -8.45
C VAL A 77 -19.07 -7.78 -9.53
N ASP A 78 -19.75 -6.68 -9.86
CA ASP A 78 -19.19 -5.67 -10.77
C ASP A 78 -17.81 -5.20 -10.29
N SER A 79 -16.90 -4.95 -11.23
CA SER A 79 -15.50 -4.67 -10.90
C SER A 79 -15.33 -3.38 -10.08
N ARG A 80 -16.19 -2.36 -10.27
CA ARG A 80 -16.11 -1.12 -9.48
C ARG A 80 -16.58 -1.36 -8.05
N LYS A 81 -17.69 -2.10 -7.88
CA LYS A 81 -18.20 -2.48 -6.56
C LYS A 81 -17.20 -3.35 -5.80
N LEU A 82 -16.55 -4.28 -6.50
CA LEU A 82 -15.49 -5.10 -5.92
C LEU A 82 -14.29 -4.24 -5.49
N ALA A 83 -13.83 -3.32 -6.33
CA ALA A 83 -12.69 -2.45 -6.02
C ALA A 83 -12.99 -1.58 -4.79
N LEU A 84 -14.17 -0.95 -4.76
CA LEU A 84 -14.61 -0.17 -3.61
C LEU A 84 -14.73 -1.04 -2.35
N GLY A 85 -15.34 -2.21 -2.46
CA GLY A 85 -15.48 -3.14 -1.34
C GLY A 85 -14.13 -3.60 -0.78
N MET A 86 -13.17 -3.89 -1.64
CA MET A 86 -11.81 -4.25 -1.22
C MET A 86 -11.08 -3.08 -0.57
N ALA A 87 -11.18 -1.86 -1.11
CA ALA A 87 -10.58 -0.68 -0.50
C ALA A 87 -11.18 -0.37 0.89
N LEU A 88 -12.50 -0.51 1.04
CA LEU A 88 -13.17 -0.35 2.33
C LEU A 88 -12.78 -1.45 3.31
N ALA A 89 -12.67 -2.70 2.85
CA ALA A 89 -12.24 -3.82 3.68
C ALA A 89 -10.78 -3.64 4.13
N GLU A 90 -9.89 -3.23 3.23
CA GLU A 90 -8.51 -2.88 3.55
C GLU A 90 -8.46 -1.78 4.60
N HIS A 91 -9.19 -0.68 4.40
CA HIS A 91 -9.27 0.41 5.37
C HIS A 91 -9.77 -0.09 6.74
N ALA A 92 -10.89 -0.81 6.79
CA ALA A 92 -11.47 -1.28 8.04
C ALA A 92 -10.55 -2.28 8.79
N CYS A 93 -9.84 -3.13 8.05
CA CYS A 93 -8.94 -4.12 8.63
C CYS A 93 -7.61 -3.51 9.08
N LEU A 94 -7.08 -2.51 8.36
CA LEU A 94 -5.77 -1.93 8.62
C LEU A 94 -5.83 -0.67 9.49
N PHE A 95 -6.95 0.04 9.54
CA PHE A 95 -7.09 1.24 10.37
C PHE A 95 -6.75 1.01 11.85
N PRO A 96 -7.16 -0.10 12.50
CA PRO A 96 -6.73 -0.40 13.88
C PRO A 96 -5.21 -0.54 14.05
N LEU A 97 -4.46 -0.86 12.98
CA LEU A 97 -3.01 -0.97 13.04
C LEU A 97 -2.35 0.40 13.22
N CYS A 98 -2.99 1.50 12.80
CA CYS A 98 -2.48 2.86 13.02
C CYS A 98 -2.23 3.13 14.51
N TYR A 99 -3.09 2.63 15.42
CA TYR A 99 -2.87 2.72 16.86
C TYR A 99 -1.54 2.09 17.30
N PHE A 100 -1.17 0.93 16.74
CA PHE A 100 0.08 0.27 17.06
C PHE A 100 1.27 0.97 16.42
N VAL A 101 1.10 1.49 15.20
CA VAL A 101 2.13 2.29 14.54
C VAL A 101 2.45 3.52 15.39
N ASP A 102 1.44 4.28 15.80
CA ASP A 102 1.61 5.50 16.60
C ASP A 102 2.24 5.24 17.98
N ARG A 103 2.04 4.04 18.54
CA ARG A 103 2.50 3.71 19.89
C ARG A 103 3.89 3.07 19.93
N TYR A 104 4.23 2.27 18.92
CA TYR A 104 5.41 1.40 18.97
C TYR A 104 6.38 1.59 17.81
N HIS A 105 5.96 2.26 16.73
CA HIS A 105 6.79 2.33 15.54
C HIS A 105 7.94 3.34 15.71
N PRO A 106 9.16 3.04 15.23
CA PRO A 106 10.30 3.97 15.28
C PRO A 106 10.11 5.27 14.50
N SER A 107 9.06 5.37 13.68
CA SER A 107 8.67 6.61 12.99
C SER A 107 7.55 7.37 13.68
N ALA A 108 6.97 6.82 14.75
CA ALA A 108 6.03 7.53 15.59
C ALA A 108 6.83 8.35 16.61
N ARG A 109 7.02 9.64 16.27
CA ARG A 109 7.91 10.66 16.85
C ARG A 109 9.20 10.88 16.07
#